data_AF-A0A1V5R931-F1
#
_entry.id   AF-A0A1V5R931-F1
#
_cell.length_a   1.000
_cell.length_b   1.000
_cell.length_c   1.000
_cell.angle_alpha   90.00
_cell.angle_beta   90.00
_cell.angle_gamma   90.00
#
_symmetry.space_group_name_H-M   'P 1'
#
loop_
_entity.id
_entity.type
_entity.pdbx_description
1 polymer ?
#
loop_
_entity_poly.entity_id
_entity_poly.type
_entity_poly.pdbx_seq_one_letter_code
_entity_poly.pdbx_strand_id
1 'polypeptide(L)'
;MESNINQIKRPEQPVEFIYGKYSIDDEFESLREVYEEMDWYKKHNYEPHLPEHSKFKEIEKISDKEDIDWEKLKEIFANEIYNDNYTHELEGIKQQESFLMEAVARLRSLKEKYNLEIFSTYEIIFKTYGMGGTYGVGADRGKVILRKNDNPDFNYGITCIHEMIHIGIEKSIVQEHDLSQSAKERLVDLIIREDFGDMAPTYVMQDETADRKIDEFVLDRKTGKFVDDIEASVAEFAKKFPEDEDKED
;
A
#
# COMPACT_ATOMS: atom_id res chain seq x y z
N MET A 1 44.87 -10.76 -21.40
CA MET A 1 44.59 -10.34 -20.01
C MET A 1 43.87 -9.01 -20.10
N GLU A 2 42.55 -9.09 -20.26
CA GLU A 2 41.71 -7.90 -20.32
C GLU A 2 41.44 -7.42 -18.89
N SER A 3 41.68 -6.14 -18.68
CA SER A 3 41.54 -5.46 -17.40
C SER A 3 40.07 -5.33 -17.03
N ASN A 4 39.66 -6.05 -15.97
CA ASN A 4 38.42 -5.78 -15.25
C ASN A 4 38.54 -4.41 -14.57
N ILE A 5 38.04 -3.37 -15.24
CA ILE A 5 37.82 -2.06 -14.64
C ILE A 5 36.63 -2.25 -13.69
N ASN A 6 36.92 -2.27 -12.40
CA ASN A 6 35.96 -2.06 -11.33
C ASN A 6 35.11 -0.83 -11.68
N GLN A 7 33.88 -1.06 -12.14
CA GLN A 7 32.87 -0.03 -12.16
C GLN A 7 32.60 0.32 -10.70
N ILE A 8 33.14 1.46 -10.27
CA ILE A 8 32.79 2.09 -9.01
C ILE A 8 31.30 2.40 -9.12
N LYS A 9 30.44 1.56 -8.53
CA LYS A 9 29.01 1.85 -8.36
C LYS A 9 28.97 3.21 -7.68
N ARG A 10 28.39 4.21 -8.35
CA ARG A 10 28.10 5.50 -7.72
C ARG A 10 27.31 5.21 -6.45
N PRO A 11 27.60 5.87 -5.31
CA PRO A 11 26.74 5.74 -4.15
C PRO A 11 25.33 6.12 -4.59
N GLU A 12 24.37 5.22 -4.34
CA GLU A 12 22.97 5.51 -4.61
C GLU A 12 22.57 6.77 -3.86
N GLN A 13 21.79 7.63 -4.51
CA GLN A 13 21.36 8.87 -3.88
C GLN A 13 20.60 8.56 -2.58
N PRO A 14 20.76 9.39 -1.53
CA PRO A 14 19.98 9.24 -0.32
C PRO A 14 18.49 9.32 -0.65
N VAL A 15 17.68 8.51 0.01
CA VAL A 15 16.22 8.61 -0.06
C VAL A 15 15.77 9.80 0.80
N GLU A 16 14.79 10.55 0.32
CA GLU A 16 14.12 11.63 1.04
C GLU A 16 12.72 11.20 1.44
N PHE A 17 12.35 11.43 2.71
CA PHE A 17 10.99 11.25 3.21
C PHE A 17 10.34 12.60 3.46
N ILE A 18 9.19 12.83 2.82
CA ILE A 18 8.38 14.03 3.02
C ILE A 18 7.16 13.65 3.82
N TYR A 19 7.03 14.20 5.04
CA TYR A 19 5.92 13.88 5.93
C TYR A 19 4.83 14.95 5.86
N GLY A 20 3.58 14.51 5.74
CA GLY A 20 2.44 15.41 5.64
C GLY A 20 1.13 14.79 6.10
N LYS A 21 0.05 15.49 5.81
CA LYS A 21 -1.31 15.09 6.12
C LYS A 21 -2.22 15.51 4.97
N TYR A 22 -3.37 14.89 4.87
CA TYR A 22 -4.43 15.34 3.99
C TYR A 22 -4.95 16.71 4.43
N SER A 23 -5.24 17.55 3.43
CA SER A 23 -6.08 18.71 3.64
C SER A 23 -7.53 18.28 3.84
N ILE A 24 -8.39 19.23 4.23
CA ILE A 24 -9.85 18.99 4.30
C ILE A 24 -10.37 18.45 2.96
N ASP A 25 -9.90 19.02 1.85
CA ASP A 25 -10.34 18.63 0.50
C ASP A 25 -9.87 17.21 0.15
N ASP A 26 -8.59 16.89 0.39
CA ASP A 26 -8.04 15.56 0.10
C ASP A 26 -8.71 14.48 0.96
N GLU A 27 -9.00 14.79 2.23
CA GLU A 27 -9.62 13.82 3.13
C GLU A 27 -11.09 13.60 2.81
N PHE A 28 -11.81 14.66 2.44
CA PHE A 28 -13.19 14.53 1.98
C PHE A 28 -13.28 13.77 0.67
N GLU A 29 -12.40 14.04 -0.30
CA GLU A 29 -12.41 13.33 -1.58
C GLU A 29 -12.09 11.85 -1.40
N SER A 30 -11.06 11.52 -0.61
CA SER A 30 -10.75 10.12 -0.30
C SER A 30 -11.91 9.41 0.42
N LEU A 31 -12.63 10.12 1.28
CA LEU A 31 -13.81 9.57 1.93
C LEU A 31 -14.97 9.36 0.95
N ARG A 32 -15.17 10.29 0.02
CA ARG A 32 -16.17 10.17 -1.05
C ARG A 32 -15.91 8.94 -1.90
N GLU A 33 -14.68 8.75 -2.38
CA GLU A 33 -14.26 7.56 -3.14
C GLU A 33 -14.63 6.28 -2.39
N VAL A 34 -14.35 6.22 -1.08
CA VAL A 34 -14.72 5.07 -0.24
C VAL A 34 -16.23 4.80 -0.24
N TYR A 35 -17.07 5.83 -0.23
CA TYR A 35 -18.52 5.67 -0.27
C TYR A 35 -19.07 5.29 -1.65
N GLU A 36 -18.41 5.73 -2.72
CA GLU A 36 -18.72 5.38 -4.11
C GLU A 36 -18.34 3.91 -4.38
N GLU A 37 -17.21 3.44 -3.84
CA GLU A 37 -16.70 2.07 -4.00
C GLU A 37 -17.13 1.09 -2.89
N MET A 38 -18.08 1.47 -2.04
CA MET A 38 -18.45 0.70 -0.85
C MET A 38 -18.84 -0.77 -1.15
N ASP A 39 -19.46 -1.01 -2.31
CA ASP A 39 -19.84 -2.37 -2.71
C ASP A 39 -18.63 -3.21 -3.12
N TRP A 40 -17.62 -2.59 -3.73
CA TRP A 40 -16.34 -3.25 -4.02
C TRP A 40 -15.62 -3.63 -2.73
N TYR A 41 -15.55 -2.73 -1.73
CA TYR A 41 -14.93 -3.03 -0.43
C TYR A 41 -15.63 -4.20 0.26
N LYS A 42 -16.98 -4.21 0.29
CA LYS A 42 -17.77 -5.31 0.86
C LYS A 42 -17.53 -6.64 0.14
N LYS A 43 -17.49 -6.64 -1.20
CA LYS A 43 -17.22 -7.83 -2.01
C LYS A 43 -15.86 -8.46 -1.66
N HIS A 44 -14.89 -7.62 -1.32
CA HIS A 44 -13.52 -8.03 -0.99
C HIS A 44 -13.25 -8.14 0.53
N ASN A 45 -14.29 -8.11 1.37
CA ASN A 45 -14.17 -8.16 2.84
C ASN A 45 -13.27 -7.07 3.45
N TYR A 46 -13.20 -5.92 2.81
CA TYR A 46 -12.53 -4.75 3.37
C TYR A 46 -13.51 -3.93 4.21
N GLU A 47 -13.03 -3.48 5.38
CA GLU A 47 -13.79 -2.65 6.32
C GLU A 47 -13.13 -1.26 6.46
N PRO A 48 -13.45 -0.30 5.57
CA PRO A 48 -12.93 1.05 5.69
C PRO A 48 -13.44 1.74 6.96
N HIS A 49 -12.59 2.59 7.56
CA HIS A 49 -12.99 3.37 8.73
C HIS A 49 -13.76 4.62 8.29
N LEU A 50 -15.03 4.71 8.69
CA LEU A 50 -15.94 5.79 8.30
C LEU A 50 -16.23 6.75 9.46
N PRO A 51 -16.65 8.00 9.21
CA PRO A 51 -17.09 8.89 10.26
C PRO A 51 -18.31 8.37 11.00
N GLU A 52 -18.28 8.43 12.33
CA GLU A 52 -19.41 8.08 13.19
C GLU A 52 -20.57 9.11 13.17
N HIS A 53 -20.53 10.04 12.22
CA HIS A 53 -21.50 11.13 12.09
C HIS A 53 -22.80 10.67 11.43
N SER A 54 -23.95 11.11 11.95
CA SER A 54 -25.28 10.65 11.50
C SER A 54 -25.52 10.85 10.01
N LYS A 55 -25.04 11.96 9.45
CA LYS A 55 -25.17 12.27 8.01
C LYS A 55 -24.39 11.32 7.11
N PHE A 56 -23.25 10.83 7.59
CA PHE A 56 -22.42 9.87 6.86
C PHE A 56 -22.99 8.45 6.94
N LYS A 57 -23.59 8.09 8.09
CA LYS A 57 -24.36 6.82 8.24
C LYS A 57 -25.63 6.78 7.40
N GLU A 58 -26.21 7.93 7.05
CA GLU A 58 -27.36 8.01 6.14
C GLU A 58 -26.97 7.62 4.70
N ILE A 59 -25.74 7.92 4.27
CA ILE A 59 -25.23 7.61 2.92
C ILE A 59 -25.26 6.10 2.64
N GLU A 60 -24.94 5.29 3.64
CA GLU A 60 -24.93 3.82 3.51
C GLU A 60 -26.30 3.23 3.16
N LYS A 61 -27.38 4.00 3.35
CA LYS A 61 -28.77 3.58 3.08
C LYS A 61 -29.28 4.08 1.73
N ILE A 62 -28.53 4.95 1.07
CA ILE A 62 -28.91 5.52 -0.23
C ILE A 62 -28.47 4.53 -1.30
N SER A 63 -29.43 4.08 -2.11
CA SER A 63 -29.18 3.14 -3.20
C SER A 63 -28.56 3.81 -4.42
N ASP A 64 -28.95 5.06 -4.71
CA ASP A 64 -28.46 5.81 -5.86
C ASP A 64 -27.50 6.90 -5.38
N LYS A 65 -26.21 6.76 -5.72
CA LYS A 65 -25.18 7.69 -5.27
C LYS A 65 -25.33 9.08 -5.91
N GLU A 66 -26.09 9.22 -7.00
CA GLU A 66 -26.39 10.52 -7.62
C GLU A 66 -27.29 11.40 -6.73
N ASP A 67 -28.06 10.79 -5.82
CA ASP A 67 -28.94 11.52 -4.89
C ASP A 67 -28.17 12.15 -3.71
N ILE A 68 -26.85 11.94 -3.62
CA ILE A 68 -26.02 12.44 -2.53
C ILE A 68 -25.61 13.90 -2.80
N ASP A 69 -25.99 14.79 -1.88
CA ASP A 69 -25.52 16.19 -1.87
C ASP A 69 -24.10 16.27 -1.29
N TRP A 70 -23.10 15.99 -2.14
CA TRP A 70 -21.68 15.97 -1.76
C TRP A 70 -21.17 17.32 -1.29
N GLU A 71 -21.62 18.43 -1.87
CA GLU A 71 -21.20 19.77 -1.44
C GLU A 71 -21.64 20.06 0.00
N LYS A 72 -22.90 19.75 0.32
CA LYS A 72 -23.39 19.89 1.70
C LYS A 72 -22.67 18.97 2.67
N LEU A 73 -22.36 17.74 2.27
CA LEU A 73 -21.58 16.82 3.09
C LEU A 73 -20.16 17.32 3.33
N LYS A 74 -19.55 17.97 2.33
CA LYS A 74 -18.22 18.59 2.44
C LYS A 74 -18.24 19.73 3.46
N GLU A 75 -19.27 20.58 3.42
CA GLU A 75 -19.45 21.63 4.42
C GLU A 75 -19.58 21.05 5.84
N ILE A 76 -20.38 20.00 6.02
CA ILE A 76 -20.52 19.31 7.32
C ILE A 76 -19.20 18.70 7.74
N PHE A 77 -18.50 18.02 6.84
CA PHE A 77 -17.22 17.39 7.12
C PHE A 77 -16.19 18.42 7.60
N ALA A 78 -16.05 19.52 6.86
CA ALA A 78 -15.10 20.60 7.18
C ALA A 78 -15.38 21.26 8.53
N ASN A 79 -16.66 21.42 8.90
CA ASN A 79 -17.06 22.17 10.10
C ASN A 79 -17.23 21.29 11.35
N GLU A 80 -17.61 20.03 11.20
CA GLU A 80 -18.07 19.19 12.32
C GLU A 80 -17.24 17.91 12.52
N ILE A 81 -16.52 17.43 11.51
CA ILE A 81 -15.90 16.10 11.53
C ILE A 81 -14.37 16.18 11.42
N TYR A 82 -13.86 16.97 10.47
CA TYR A 82 -12.44 17.05 10.19
C TYR A 82 -11.65 17.53 11.41
N ASN A 83 -10.58 16.78 11.74
CA ASN A 83 -9.68 17.11 12.83
C ASN A 83 -8.24 17.16 12.34
N ASP A 84 -7.68 18.37 12.36
CA ASP A 84 -6.36 18.64 11.81
C ASP A 84 -5.18 18.22 12.71
N ASN A 85 -5.46 17.59 13.86
CA ASN A 85 -4.43 17.20 14.82
C ASN A 85 -3.78 15.86 14.47
N TYR A 86 -2.69 15.92 13.70
CA TYR A 86 -1.86 14.77 13.30
C TYR A 86 -0.49 14.75 14.00
N THR A 87 -0.34 15.50 15.10
CA THR A 87 0.96 15.74 15.73
C THR A 87 1.62 14.44 16.16
N HIS A 88 0.85 13.56 16.80
CA HIS A 88 1.32 12.29 17.32
C HIS A 88 1.80 11.36 16.20
N GLU A 89 1.05 11.25 15.11
CA GLU A 89 1.39 10.39 13.97
C GLU A 89 2.63 10.90 13.23
N LEU A 90 2.69 12.21 13.00
CA LEU A 90 3.83 12.86 12.34
C LEU A 90 5.12 12.74 13.16
N GLU A 91 5.03 12.87 14.49
CA GLU A 91 6.18 12.64 15.37
C GLU A 91 6.58 11.16 15.40
N GLY A 92 5.60 10.26 15.51
CA GLY A 92 5.80 8.82 15.56
C GLY A 92 6.51 8.26 14.32
N ILE A 93 6.11 8.68 13.11
CA ILE A 93 6.78 8.23 11.90
C ILE A 93 8.19 8.85 11.74
N LYS A 94 8.37 10.11 12.13
CA LYS A 94 9.70 10.76 12.07
C LYS A 94 10.70 10.08 13.00
N GLN A 95 10.25 9.58 14.15
CA GLN A 95 11.10 8.77 15.04
C GLN A 95 11.50 7.42 14.40
N GLN A 96 10.78 6.97 13.38
CA GLN A 96 11.05 5.73 12.64
C GLN A 96 11.81 5.99 11.32
N GLU A 97 12.28 7.21 11.06
CA GLU A 97 12.98 7.54 9.80
C GLU A 97 14.19 6.65 9.53
N SER A 98 15.03 6.40 10.54
CA SER A 98 16.18 5.49 10.40
C SER A 98 15.76 4.07 10.02
N PHE A 99 14.63 3.60 10.55
CA PHE A 99 14.07 2.29 10.21
C PHE A 99 13.59 2.25 8.75
N LEU A 100 12.93 3.32 8.28
CA LEU A 100 12.52 3.46 6.88
C LEU A 100 13.72 3.55 5.92
N MET A 101 14.78 4.26 6.31
CA MET A 101 16.01 4.33 5.52
C MET A 101 16.66 2.96 5.37
N GLU A 102 16.70 2.16 6.44
CA GLU A 102 17.18 0.78 6.39
C GLU A 102 16.29 -0.09 5.49
N ALA A 103 14.97 0.08 5.58
CA ALA A 103 14.03 -0.65 4.74
C ALA A 103 14.24 -0.34 3.25
N VAL A 104 14.42 0.94 2.88
CA VAL A 104 14.71 1.33 1.50
C VAL A 104 16.06 0.78 1.03
N ALA A 105 17.09 0.80 1.89
CA ALA A 105 18.37 0.17 1.57
C ALA A 105 18.22 -1.34 1.31
N ARG A 106 17.33 -2.00 2.06
CA ARG A 106 17.00 -3.41 1.84
C ARG A 106 16.23 -3.62 0.54
N LEU A 107 15.20 -2.82 0.24
CA LEU A 107 14.51 -2.85 -1.05
C LEU A 107 15.48 -2.69 -2.22
N ARG A 108 16.46 -1.78 -2.12
CA ARG A 108 17.52 -1.60 -3.14
C ARG A 108 18.34 -2.85 -3.35
N SER A 109 18.67 -3.58 -2.29
CA SER A 109 19.36 -4.87 -2.41
C SER A 109 18.51 -5.97 -3.06
N LEU A 110 17.19 -5.85 -2.97
CA LEU A 110 16.21 -6.79 -3.53
C LEU A 110 15.71 -6.38 -4.92
N LYS A 111 16.13 -5.22 -5.43
CA LYS A 111 15.66 -4.66 -6.70
C LYS A 111 15.70 -5.64 -7.86
N GLU A 112 16.84 -6.29 -8.07
CA GLU A 112 17.01 -7.25 -9.18
C GLU A 112 16.22 -8.55 -8.97
N LYS A 113 15.97 -8.94 -7.71
CA LYS A 113 15.24 -10.18 -7.37
C LYS A 113 13.75 -10.07 -7.69
N TYR A 114 13.16 -8.91 -7.42
CA TYR A 114 11.71 -8.68 -7.60
C TYR A 114 11.38 -7.65 -8.68
N ASN A 115 12.38 -7.19 -9.45
CA ASN A 115 12.24 -6.13 -10.44
C ASN A 115 11.60 -4.85 -9.84
N LEU A 116 12.08 -4.41 -8.67
CA LEU A 116 11.47 -3.30 -7.92
C LEU A 116 11.76 -1.93 -8.55
N GLU A 117 10.71 -1.11 -8.66
CA GLU A 117 10.84 0.33 -8.81
C GLU A 117 11.08 0.98 -7.43
N ILE A 118 12.12 1.80 -7.32
CA ILE A 118 12.48 2.44 -6.05
C ILE A 118 12.71 3.91 -6.31
N PHE A 119 11.99 4.74 -5.56
CA PHE A 119 12.00 6.18 -5.72
C PHE A 119 13.07 6.83 -4.85
N SER A 120 13.58 7.98 -5.29
CA SER A 120 14.45 8.82 -4.46
C SER A 120 13.67 9.57 -3.39
N THR A 121 12.36 9.73 -3.58
CA THR A 121 11.49 10.47 -2.67
C THR A 121 10.24 9.66 -2.38
N TYR A 122 9.89 9.55 -1.10
CA TYR A 122 8.62 8.98 -0.65
C TYR A 122 7.86 10.02 0.19
N GLU A 123 6.64 10.34 -0.23
CA GLU A 123 5.71 11.14 0.55
C GLU A 123 4.93 10.24 1.51
N ILE A 124 5.00 10.49 2.80
CA ILE A 124 4.26 9.75 3.82
C ILE A 124 3.20 10.68 4.40
N ILE A 125 1.94 10.40 4.07
CA ILE A 125 0.82 11.28 4.30
C ILE A 125 -0.21 10.62 5.20
N PHE A 126 -0.66 11.31 6.23
CA PHE A 126 -1.70 10.79 7.12
C PHE A 126 -3.12 11.26 6.75
N LYS A 127 -4.09 10.38 6.98
CA LYS A 127 -5.54 10.63 6.92
C LYS A 127 -6.28 10.01 8.10
N THR A 128 -7.48 10.46 8.44
CA THR A 128 -8.28 9.89 9.55
C THR A 128 -9.15 8.72 9.09
N TYR A 129 -9.73 8.82 7.89
CA TYR A 129 -10.74 7.87 7.40
C TYR A 129 -10.26 7.00 6.22
N GLY A 130 -10.99 5.92 5.94
CA GLY A 130 -10.72 4.95 4.88
C GLY A 130 -9.88 3.74 5.33
N MET A 131 -9.14 3.16 4.39
CA MET A 131 -8.28 1.99 4.61
C MET A 131 -7.05 2.32 5.48
N GLY A 132 -6.48 1.30 6.14
CA GLY A 132 -5.36 1.45 7.07
C GLY A 132 -4.06 1.95 6.43
N GLY A 133 -3.75 1.47 5.23
CA GLY A 133 -2.66 1.90 4.38
C GLY A 133 -3.14 1.87 2.92
N THR A 134 -2.62 2.79 2.11
CA THR A 134 -2.80 2.84 0.65
C THR A 134 -1.56 3.47 0.03
N TYR A 135 -1.36 3.29 -1.26
CA TYR A 135 -0.22 3.84 -1.97
C TYR A 135 -0.61 4.54 -3.27
N GLY A 136 0.30 5.38 -3.77
CA GLY A 136 0.22 6.00 -5.07
C GLY A 136 1.59 6.06 -5.73
N VAL A 137 1.63 5.88 -7.05
CA VAL A 137 2.86 5.93 -7.84
C VAL A 137 2.84 7.19 -8.71
N GLY A 138 3.75 8.13 -8.42
CA GLY A 138 3.98 9.31 -9.23
C GLY A 138 5.09 9.10 -10.26
N ALA A 139 5.32 10.09 -11.12
CA ALA A 139 6.36 10.01 -12.14
C ALA A 139 7.79 9.98 -11.56
N ASP A 140 8.00 10.58 -10.38
CA ASP A 140 9.32 10.73 -9.74
C ASP A 140 9.32 10.41 -8.23
N ARG A 141 8.17 10.00 -7.68
CA ARG A 141 7.99 9.78 -6.24
C ARG A 141 6.99 8.67 -5.95
N GLY A 142 7.20 7.97 -4.84
CA GLY A 142 6.19 7.12 -4.23
C GLY A 142 5.37 7.91 -3.20
N LYS A 143 4.08 7.62 -3.07
CA LYS A 143 3.20 8.17 -2.04
C LYS A 143 2.66 7.05 -1.18
N VAL A 144 2.90 7.10 0.12
CA VAL A 144 2.37 6.20 1.14
C VAL A 144 1.35 6.99 1.94
N ILE A 145 0.11 6.51 1.99
CA ILE A 145 -0.98 7.16 2.72
C ILE A 145 -1.40 6.24 3.86
N LEU A 146 -1.31 6.74 5.09
CA LEU A 146 -1.56 5.98 6.31
C LEU A 146 -2.77 6.53 7.03
N ARG A 147 -3.63 5.64 7.52
CA ARG A 147 -4.68 6.03 8.46
C ARG A 147 -4.08 6.26 9.84
N LYS A 148 -4.56 7.28 10.54
CA LYS A 148 -4.26 7.47 11.96
C LYS A 148 -4.61 6.22 12.76
N ASN A 149 -3.83 5.98 13.79
CA ASN A 149 -4.05 4.91 14.75
C ASN A 149 -4.04 5.50 16.17
N ASP A 150 -5.08 5.20 16.93
CA ASP A 150 -5.22 5.66 18.32
C ASP A 150 -4.24 4.97 19.27
N ASN A 151 -3.61 3.86 18.84
CA ASN A 151 -2.57 3.21 19.59
C ASN A 151 -1.25 3.99 19.46
N PRO A 152 -0.72 4.58 20.56
CA PRO A 152 0.52 5.33 20.52
C PRO A 152 1.74 4.50 20.15
N ASP A 153 1.69 3.19 20.40
CA ASP A 153 2.77 2.24 20.10
C ASP A 153 2.64 1.63 18.69
N PHE A 154 1.73 2.14 17.85
CA PHE A 154 1.56 1.63 16.50
C PHE A 154 2.81 1.85 15.63
N ASN A 155 3.29 0.75 15.03
CA ASN A 155 4.46 0.79 14.17
C ASN A 155 4.04 1.13 12.72
N TYR A 156 3.93 2.44 12.45
CA TYR A 156 3.69 2.94 11.10
C TYR A 156 4.75 2.51 10.09
N GLY A 157 6.00 2.31 10.52
CA GLY A 157 7.11 1.90 9.67
C GLY A 157 6.85 0.57 8.98
N ILE A 158 6.28 -0.42 9.69
CA ILE A 158 5.91 -1.70 9.08
C ILE A 158 4.84 -1.52 7.99
N THR A 159 3.86 -0.66 8.23
CA THR A 159 2.84 -0.34 7.20
C THR A 159 3.49 0.38 6.01
N CYS A 160 4.41 1.32 6.25
CA CYS A 160 5.16 1.96 5.16
C CYS A 160 5.94 0.95 4.32
N ILE A 161 6.58 -0.05 4.92
CA ILE A 161 7.30 -1.09 4.16
C ILE A 161 6.34 -1.82 3.23
N HIS A 162 5.16 -2.20 3.73
CA HIS A 162 4.13 -2.85 2.94
C HIS A 162 3.72 -2.00 1.73
N GLU A 163 3.36 -0.73 1.96
CA GLU A 163 2.99 0.19 0.88
C GLU A 163 4.16 0.48 -0.08
N MET A 164 5.40 0.54 0.40
CA MET A 164 6.59 0.73 -0.46
C MET A 164 6.86 -0.49 -1.35
N ILE A 165 6.57 -1.69 -0.87
CA ILE A 165 6.69 -2.91 -1.69
C ILE A 165 5.61 -2.88 -2.79
N HIS A 166 4.36 -2.55 -2.45
CA HIS A 166 3.29 -2.33 -3.44
C HIS A 166 3.75 -1.37 -4.54
N ILE A 167 4.24 -0.18 -4.15
CA ILE A 167 4.79 0.82 -5.08
C ILE A 167 5.87 0.20 -5.98
N GLY A 168 6.76 -0.62 -5.41
CA GLY A 168 7.88 -1.18 -6.13
C GLY A 168 7.52 -2.27 -7.15
N ILE A 169 6.45 -3.03 -6.92
CA ILE A 169 6.02 -4.10 -7.82
C ILE A 169 4.88 -3.68 -8.76
N GLU A 170 4.25 -2.53 -8.52
CA GLU A 170 3.03 -2.09 -9.20
C GLU A 170 3.17 -2.16 -10.72
N LYS A 171 4.19 -1.52 -11.29
CA LYS A 171 4.34 -1.46 -12.74
C LYS A 171 4.93 -2.75 -13.33
N SER A 172 5.98 -3.27 -12.70
CA SER A 172 6.80 -4.36 -13.25
C SER A 172 6.17 -5.73 -13.11
N ILE A 173 5.28 -5.92 -12.13
CA ILE A 173 4.70 -7.22 -11.80
C ILE A 173 3.18 -7.15 -11.84
N VAL A 174 2.56 -6.20 -11.13
CA VAL A 174 1.10 -6.16 -10.98
C VAL A 174 0.43 -5.78 -12.30
N GLN A 175 0.77 -4.63 -12.88
CA GLN A 175 0.17 -4.14 -14.13
C GLN A 175 0.62 -4.96 -15.35
N GLU A 176 1.88 -5.40 -15.39
CA GLU A 176 2.41 -6.21 -16.50
C GLU A 176 1.73 -7.59 -16.60
N HIS A 177 1.27 -8.14 -15.47
CA HIS A 177 0.65 -9.46 -15.43
C HIS A 177 -0.81 -9.46 -14.99
N ASP A 178 -1.44 -8.29 -14.89
CA ASP A 178 -2.85 -8.13 -14.52
C ASP A 178 -3.19 -8.90 -13.24
N LEU A 179 -2.38 -8.71 -12.20
CA LEU A 179 -2.56 -9.41 -10.93
C LEU A 179 -3.76 -8.88 -10.18
N SER A 180 -4.59 -9.82 -9.71
CA SER A 180 -5.70 -9.47 -8.84
C SER A 180 -5.25 -8.83 -7.54
N GLN A 181 -6.14 -7.99 -6.98
CA GLN A 181 -5.92 -7.36 -5.68
C GLN A 181 -5.52 -8.38 -4.61
N SER A 182 -6.21 -9.53 -4.53
CA SER A 182 -5.91 -10.59 -3.56
C SER A 182 -4.58 -11.30 -3.81
N ALA A 183 -4.16 -11.46 -5.07
CA ALA A 183 -2.86 -12.03 -5.41
C ALA A 183 -1.72 -11.03 -5.14
N LYS A 184 -1.94 -9.74 -5.42
CA LYS A 184 -1.02 -8.65 -5.12
C LYS A 184 -0.74 -8.54 -3.61
N GLU A 185 -1.79 -8.44 -2.79
CA GLU A 185 -1.62 -8.39 -1.32
C GLU A 185 -0.85 -9.61 -0.80
N ARG A 186 -1.17 -10.80 -1.33
CA ARG A 186 -0.44 -12.02 -0.96
C ARG A 186 1.03 -11.96 -1.33
N LEU A 187 1.36 -11.46 -2.52
CA LEU A 187 2.76 -11.34 -2.94
C LEU A 187 3.53 -10.38 -2.02
N VAL A 188 2.95 -9.22 -1.67
CA VAL A 188 3.55 -8.26 -0.74
C VAL A 188 3.77 -8.89 0.64
N ASP A 189 2.76 -9.58 1.18
CA ASP A 189 2.87 -10.30 2.46
C ASP A 189 4.05 -11.29 2.48
N LEU A 190 4.22 -12.04 1.38
CA LEU A 190 5.29 -13.02 1.25
C LEU A 190 6.68 -12.35 1.22
N ILE A 191 6.81 -11.21 0.52
CA ILE A 191 8.06 -10.43 0.47
C ILE A 191 8.42 -9.92 1.87
N ILE A 192 7.45 -9.36 2.61
CA ILE A 192 7.68 -8.88 3.98
C ILE A 192 8.13 -10.04 4.88
N ARG A 193 7.44 -11.17 4.82
CA ARG A 193 7.77 -12.34 5.65
C ARG A 193 9.19 -12.86 5.38
N GLU A 194 9.57 -13.02 4.12
CA GLU A 194 10.87 -13.61 3.75
C GLU A 194 12.03 -12.63 3.96
N ASP A 195 11.89 -11.39 3.49
CA ASP A 195 13.02 -10.46 3.42
C ASP A 195 13.00 -9.35 4.48
N PHE A 196 11.88 -9.15 5.19
CA PHE A 196 11.74 -8.14 6.25
C PHE A 196 11.32 -8.71 7.61
N GLY A 197 11.20 -10.03 7.76
CA GLY A 197 10.68 -10.64 9.00
C GLY A 197 11.50 -10.31 10.27
N ASP A 198 12.79 -10.05 10.14
CA ASP A 198 13.67 -9.54 11.21
C ASP A 198 13.43 -8.07 11.56
N MET A 199 13.05 -7.26 10.57
CA MET A 199 12.71 -5.84 10.74
C MET A 199 11.26 -5.63 11.20
N ALA A 200 10.36 -6.52 10.79
CA ALA A 200 8.92 -6.45 11.04
C ALA A 200 8.44 -7.68 11.83
N PRO A 201 8.96 -7.95 13.04
CA PRO A 201 8.65 -9.18 13.79
C PRO A 201 7.19 -9.24 14.27
N THR A 202 6.48 -8.11 14.27
CA THR A 202 5.06 -8.01 14.61
C THR A 202 4.16 -7.98 13.38
N TYR A 203 4.70 -8.20 12.18
CA TYR A 203 3.90 -8.23 10.96
C TYR A 203 2.94 -9.42 10.96
N VAL A 204 1.69 -9.15 10.57
CA VAL A 204 0.65 -10.16 10.41
C VAL A 204 0.20 -10.10 8.95
N MET A 205 0.31 -11.22 8.25
CA MET A 205 -0.13 -11.35 6.86
C MET A 205 -1.65 -11.15 6.76
N GLN A 206 -2.11 -10.56 5.67
CA GLN A 206 -3.53 -10.32 5.38
C GLN A 206 -4.21 -11.58 4.81
N ASP A 207 -4.17 -12.67 5.58
CA ASP A 207 -4.56 -14.00 5.12
C ASP A 207 -6.04 -14.15 4.72
N GLU A 208 -6.94 -13.30 5.21
CA GLU A 208 -8.39 -13.41 4.99
C GLU A 208 -8.82 -12.98 3.58
N THR A 209 -8.06 -12.10 2.93
CA THR A 209 -8.32 -11.58 1.58
C THR A 209 -7.31 -12.08 0.55
N ALA A 210 -6.32 -12.87 0.96
CA ALA A 210 -5.20 -13.32 0.14
C ALA A 210 -5.53 -14.48 -0.83
N ASP A 211 -5.08 -14.37 -2.09
CA ASP A 211 -5.10 -15.50 -3.01
C ASP A 211 -3.89 -16.42 -2.80
N ARG A 212 -4.07 -17.47 -2.00
CA ARG A 212 -3.02 -18.46 -1.69
C ARG A 212 -2.63 -19.37 -2.85
N LYS A 213 -3.34 -19.34 -3.99
CA LYS A 213 -2.93 -20.14 -5.16
C LYS A 213 -1.59 -19.66 -5.72
N ILE A 214 -1.23 -18.38 -5.53
CA ILE A 214 0.06 -17.82 -5.98
C ILE A 214 1.25 -18.48 -5.28
N ASP A 215 1.08 -18.94 -4.04
CA ASP A 215 2.13 -19.60 -3.25
C ASP A 215 2.72 -20.82 -4.00
N GLU A 216 1.90 -21.55 -4.77
CA GLU A 216 2.36 -22.73 -5.53
C GLU A 216 3.33 -22.40 -6.66
N PHE A 217 3.35 -21.15 -7.10
CA PHE A 217 4.17 -20.66 -8.22
C PHE A 217 5.40 -19.94 -7.69
N VAL A 218 5.21 -19.03 -6.75
CA VAL A 218 6.29 -18.14 -6.29
C VAL A 218 7.14 -18.76 -5.18
N LEU A 219 6.69 -19.84 -4.52
CA LEU A 219 7.44 -20.49 -3.46
C LEU A 219 7.90 -21.91 -3.85
N ASP A 220 9.15 -22.23 -3.53
CA ASP A 220 9.67 -23.59 -3.59
C ASP A 220 9.03 -24.45 -2.49
N ARG A 221 8.40 -25.55 -2.89
CA ARG A 221 7.63 -26.43 -1.99
C ARG A 221 8.45 -27.10 -0.89
N LYS A 222 9.77 -27.20 -1.03
CA LYS A 222 10.63 -27.87 -0.05
C LYS A 222 11.15 -26.89 0.99
N THR A 223 11.47 -25.68 0.57
CA THR A 223 12.12 -24.66 1.39
C THR A 223 11.16 -23.60 1.91
N GLY A 224 10.00 -23.42 1.25
CA GLY A 224 9.04 -22.36 1.55
C GLY A 224 9.53 -20.96 1.15
N LYS A 225 10.66 -20.88 0.46
CA LYS A 225 11.30 -19.63 0.00
C LYS A 225 10.86 -19.28 -1.41
N PHE A 226 11.07 -18.03 -1.79
CA PHE A 226 10.86 -17.62 -3.18
C PHE A 226 11.71 -18.45 -4.15
N VAL A 227 11.11 -18.78 -5.29
CA VAL A 227 11.83 -19.29 -6.46
C VAL A 227 12.72 -18.19 -7.06
N ASP A 228 13.72 -18.58 -7.87
CA ASP A 228 14.71 -17.64 -8.39
C ASP A 228 14.12 -16.62 -9.39
N ASP A 229 13.17 -17.04 -10.23
CA ASP A 229 12.54 -16.20 -11.26
C ASP A 229 11.08 -15.91 -10.90
N ILE A 230 10.90 -14.86 -10.10
CA ILE A 230 9.60 -14.49 -9.53
C ILE A 230 8.69 -13.92 -10.61
N GLU A 231 9.22 -13.08 -11.50
CA GLU A 231 8.46 -12.49 -12.61
C GLU A 231 7.88 -13.59 -13.52
N ALA A 232 8.69 -14.55 -13.96
CA ALA A 232 8.20 -15.66 -14.78
C ALA A 232 7.16 -16.52 -14.05
N SER A 233 7.34 -16.73 -12.74
CA SER A 233 6.41 -17.52 -11.92
C SER A 233 5.07 -16.81 -11.70
N VAL A 234 5.10 -15.50 -11.52
CA VAL A 234 3.92 -14.64 -11.48
C VAL A 234 3.20 -14.65 -12.83
N ALA A 235 3.93 -14.53 -13.94
CA ALA A 235 3.34 -14.62 -15.28
C ALA A 235 2.66 -15.98 -15.54
N GLU A 236 3.24 -17.08 -15.05
CA GLU A 236 2.61 -18.41 -15.12
C GLU A 236 1.33 -18.48 -14.28
N PHE A 237 1.36 -17.92 -13.06
CA PHE A 237 0.19 -17.82 -12.20
C PHE A 237 -0.94 -17.04 -12.90
N ALA A 238 -0.66 -15.82 -13.37
CA ALA A 238 -1.63 -14.95 -14.03
C ALA A 238 -2.22 -15.60 -15.30
N LYS A 239 -1.42 -16.34 -16.07
CA LYS A 239 -1.91 -17.08 -17.23
C LYS A 239 -2.88 -18.21 -16.86
N LYS A 240 -2.68 -18.85 -15.71
CA LYS A 240 -3.51 -19.99 -15.26
C LYS A 240 -4.76 -19.52 -14.53
N PHE A 241 -4.66 -18.42 -13.81
CA PHE A 241 -5.73 -17.77 -13.08
C PHE A 241 -5.83 -16.32 -13.55
N PRO A 242 -6.26 -16.08 -14.81
CA PRO A 242 -6.51 -14.72 -15.25
C PRO A 242 -7.53 -14.10 -14.30
N GLU A 243 -7.44 -12.78 -14.07
CA GLU A 243 -8.56 -12.10 -13.42
C GLU A 243 -9.83 -12.44 -14.21
N ASP A 244 -10.80 -13.05 -13.52
CA ASP A 244 -12.15 -13.12 -14.05
C ASP A 244 -12.58 -11.66 -14.16
N GLU A 245 -12.57 -11.15 -15.38
CA GLU A 245 -13.05 -9.84 -15.75
C GLU A 245 -14.36 -9.55 -15.00
N ASP A 246 -14.28 -8.76 -13.92
CA ASP A 246 -15.30 -7.77 -13.59
C ASP A 246 -15.27 -6.67 -14.69
N LYS A 247 -15.29 -7.08 -15.97
CA LYS A 247 -15.74 -6.19 -17.04
C LYS A 247 -17.24 -6.09 -16.84
N GLU A 248 -17.63 -5.02 -16.18
CA GLU A 248 -18.98 -4.49 -16.32
C GLU A 248 -19.30 -4.40 -17.82
N ASP A 249 -20.29 -5.19 -18.24
CA ASP A 249 -21.09 -4.96 -19.46
C ASP A 249 -21.96 -3.72 -19.28
#